data_AF-A0A969U7J5-F1
#
_entry.id   AF-A0A969U7J5-F1
#
_cell.length_a   1.000
_cell.length_b   1.000
_cell.length_c   1.000
_cell.angle_alpha   90.00
_cell.angle_beta   90.00
_cell.angle_gamma   90.00
#
_symmetry.space_group_name_H-M   'P 1'
#
loop_
_entity.id
_entity.type
_entity.pdbx_description
1 polymer ?
#
loop_
_entity_poly.entity_id
_entity_poly.type
_entity_poly.pdbx_seq_one_letter_code
_entity_poly.pdbx_strand_id
1 'polypeptide(L)'
;MNNILNSLIAMGKYEAIQNRAMRTSFALEGRFLDYADDDRGKFKYIQLASTSEHRIKLSKYLRSQRLVPGAWIQVTGTCQVNPMTGQVKLKAESLTIVESLTVPRPLTLAPVVASPATAPQPAKPETILVCQKSDCCKLGAKAIAPPSKLPFKNRA
;
A
#
# COMPACT_ATOMS: atom_id res chain seq x y z
N MET A 1 9.95 -56.10 26.91
CA MET A 1 10.65 -55.52 25.74
C MET A 1 9.86 -54.36 25.09
N ASN A 2 9.03 -53.61 25.83
CA ASN A 2 8.13 -52.60 25.23
C ASN A 2 8.51 -51.13 25.53
N ASN A 3 9.64 -50.89 26.21
CA ASN A 3 10.02 -49.54 26.63
C ASN A 3 10.90 -48.77 25.62
N ILE A 4 11.56 -49.46 24.69
CA ILE A 4 12.44 -48.81 23.71
C ILE A 4 11.62 -48.20 22.55
N LEU A 5 10.57 -48.87 22.10
CA LEU A 5 9.65 -48.35 21.08
C LEU A 5 8.89 -47.10 21.55
N ASN A 6 8.50 -47.05 22.82
CA ASN A 6 7.84 -45.86 23.39
C ASN A 6 8.80 -44.66 23.50
N SER A 7 10.10 -44.90 23.70
CA SER A 7 11.12 -43.84 23.71
C SER A 7 11.35 -43.25 22.32
N LEU A 8 11.41 -44.08 21.26
CA LEU A 8 11.55 -43.62 19.87
C LEU A 8 10.29 -42.91 19.32
N ILE A 9 9.08 -43.30 19.76
CA ILE A 9 7.85 -42.58 19.41
C ILE A 9 7.79 -41.23 20.13
N ALA A 10 8.35 -41.14 21.33
CA ALA A 10 8.52 -39.88 22.01
C ALA A 10 9.59 -39.04 21.26
N MET A 11 10.73 -39.64 20.85
CA MET A 11 11.68 -39.27 19.76
C MET A 11 11.17 -38.18 18.83
N GLY A 12 10.33 -38.63 17.90
CA GLY A 12 9.78 -37.80 16.84
C GLY A 12 8.63 -36.88 17.26
N LYS A 13 8.07 -37.03 18.48
CA LYS A 13 6.98 -36.18 18.97
C LYS A 13 7.48 -34.96 19.76
N TYR A 14 8.61 -35.02 20.45
CA TYR A 14 9.17 -33.82 21.10
C TYR A 14 9.82 -32.84 20.11
N GLU A 15 10.36 -33.34 19.00
CA GLU A 15 10.80 -32.47 17.90
C GLU A 15 9.63 -31.72 17.25
N ALA A 16 8.40 -32.27 17.33
CA ALA A 16 7.19 -31.61 16.84
C ALA A 16 6.65 -30.50 17.78
N ILE A 17 6.99 -30.53 19.08
CA ILE A 17 6.49 -29.55 20.07
C ILE A 17 7.39 -28.30 20.14
N GLN A 18 8.67 -28.41 19.79
CA GLN A 18 9.64 -27.30 19.87
C GLN A 18 9.76 -26.47 18.58
N ASN A 19 8.79 -26.56 17.66
CA ASN A 19 8.75 -25.68 16.48
C ASN A 19 7.98 -24.38 16.77
N ARG A 20 8.17 -23.81 17.98
CA ARG A 20 7.61 -22.50 18.32
C ARG A 20 8.50 -21.45 17.68
N ALA A 21 8.13 -21.02 16.46
CA ALA A 21 8.78 -19.89 15.80
C ALA A 21 8.88 -18.71 16.78
N MET A 22 10.11 -18.34 17.12
CA MET A 22 10.39 -17.24 18.05
C MET A 22 9.89 -15.97 17.40
N ARG A 23 8.96 -15.28 18.08
CA ARG A 23 8.42 -13.99 17.63
C ARG A 23 8.93 -12.90 18.53
N THR A 24 9.64 -11.95 17.94
CA THR A 24 10.05 -10.71 18.60
C THR A 24 9.40 -9.54 17.91
N SER A 25 9.13 -8.46 18.64
CA SER A 25 8.72 -7.19 18.04
C SER A 25 9.95 -6.49 17.45
N PHE A 26 9.74 -5.74 16.39
CA PHE A 26 10.76 -4.85 15.82
C PHE A 26 10.16 -3.48 15.50
N ALA A 27 11.01 -2.46 15.53
CA ALA A 27 10.76 -1.14 14.99
C ALA A 27 11.94 -0.79 14.09
N LEU A 28 11.67 -0.48 12.83
CA LEU A 28 12.66 -0.12 11.83
C LEU A 28 12.25 1.17 11.15
N GLU A 29 13.20 2.07 10.98
CA GLU A 29 13.02 3.32 10.26
C GLU A 29 13.89 3.34 9.02
N GLY A 30 13.37 3.93 7.95
CA GLY A 30 14.13 4.07 6.72
C GLY A 30 13.30 4.66 5.60
N ARG A 31 13.93 4.70 4.43
CA ARG A 31 13.32 5.21 3.22
C ARG A 31 12.53 4.12 2.52
N PHE A 32 11.25 4.36 2.26
CA PHE A 32 10.45 3.49 1.43
C PHE A 32 10.97 3.53 -0.01
N LEU A 33 11.31 2.37 -0.58
CA LEU A 33 11.77 2.28 -1.96
C LEU A 33 10.59 2.05 -2.89
N ASP A 34 9.98 0.88 -2.82
CA ASP A 34 8.80 0.53 -3.61
C ASP A 34 8.04 -0.66 -2.98
N TYR A 35 6.87 -0.97 -3.54
CA TYR A 35 6.16 -2.21 -3.27
C TYR A 35 6.84 -3.36 -4.01
N ALA A 36 6.92 -4.51 -3.32
CA ALA A 36 7.40 -5.75 -3.91
C ALA A 36 6.25 -6.76 -4.02
N ASP A 37 6.21 -7.43 -5.16
CA ASP A 37 5.26 -8.50 -5.44
C ASP A 37 5.58 -9.76 -4.63
N ASP A 38 4.55 -10.54 -4.36
CA ASP A 38 4.66 -11.96 -3.99
C ASP A 38 4.78 -12.81 -5.26
N ASP A 39 5.19 -14.07 -5.16
CA ASP A 39 5.26 -15.02 -6.29
C ASP A 39 3.91 -15.24 -7.03
N ARG A 40 2.83 -14.63 -6.51
CA ARG A 40 1.46 -14.66 -7.04
C ARG A 40 1.01 -13.32 -7.64
N GLY A 41 1.93 -12.38 -7.90
CA GLY A 41 1.64 -11.09 -8.54
C GLY A 41 0.78 -10.14 -7.69
N LYS A 42 0.94 -10.16 -6.37
CA LYS A 42 0.25 -9.25 -5.45
C LYS A 42 1.27 -8.45 -4.67
N PHE A 43 1.11 -7.13 -4.62
CA PHE A 43 1.86 -6.21 -3.74
C PHE A 43 1.62 -6.55 -2.25
N LYS A 44 2.39 -7.49 -1.72
CA LYS A 44 2.32 -7.93 -0.32
C LYS A 44 3.54 -7.53 0.49
N TYR A 45 4.58 -7.03 -0.16
CA TYR A 45 5.80 -6.63 0.51
C TYR A 45 6.12 -5.18 0.19
N ILE A 46 6.91 -4.57 1.06
CA ILE A 46 7.56 -3.29 0.82
C ILE A 46 9.06 -3.49 0.90
N GLN A 47 9.79 -2.67 0.15
CA GLN A 47 11.24 -2.54 0.27
C GLN A 47 11.54 -1.28 1.09
N LEU A 48 12.30 -1.45 2.16
CA LEU A 48 12.72 -0.37 3.05
C LEU A 48 14.25 -0.29 3.05
N ALA A 49 14.79 0.87 2.67
CA ALA A 49 16.20 1.18 2.80
C ALA A 49 16.47 1.83 4.16
N SER A 50 17.11 1.08 5.05
CA SER A 50 17.61 1.57 6.34
C SER A 50 19.15 1.46 6.32
N THR A 51 19.77 0.84 7.33
CA THR A 51 21.18 0.40 7.26
C THR A 51 21.42 -0.61 6.13
N SER A 52 20.41 -1.40 5.80
CA SER A 52 20.37 -2.32 4.67
C SER A 52 18.96 -2.36 4.08
N GLU A 53 18.82 -2.97 2.90
CA GLU A 53 17.54 -3.16 2.25
C GLU A 53 16.76 -4.32 2.88
N HIS A 54 15.56 -4.03 3.37
CA HIS A 54 14.70 -5.01 4.01
C HIS A 54 13.43 -5.22 3.20
N ARG A 55 13.10 -6.49 2.93
CA ARG A 55 11.81 -6.89 2.36
C ARG A 55 10.84 -7.24 3.49
N ILE A 56 9.86 -6.39 3.71
CA ILE A 56 8.92 -6.52 4.85
C ILE A 56 7.54 -6.89 4.34
N LYS A 57 6.93 -7.93 4.89
CA LYS A 57 5.57 -8.36 4.53
C LYS A 57 4.53 -7.43 5.16
N LEU A 58 3.66 -6.84 4.34
CA LEU A 58 2.53 -6.06 4.81
C LEU A 58 1.41 -6.95 5.36
N SER A 59 0.88 -6.56 6.52
CA SER A 59 -0.39 -7.07 7.02
C SER A 59 -1.54 -6.75 6.05
N LYS A 60 -2.69 -7.43 6.22
CA LYS A 60 -3.85 -7.25 5.33
C LYS A 60 -4.34 -5.80 5.31
N TYR A 61 -4.29 -5.12 6.44
CA TYR A 61 -4.84 -3.77 6.63
C TYR A 61 -3.91 -2.66 6.11
N LEU A 62 -2.60 -2.92 6.05
CA LEU A 62 -1.62 -1.94 5.55
C LEU A 62 -1.53 -1.88 4.02
N ARG A 63 -2.17 -2.81 3.29
CA ARG A 63 -2.13 -2.83 1.82
C ARG A 63 -2.93 -1.71 1.16
N SER A 64 -3.86 -1.10 1.89
CA SER A 64 -4.60 0.08 1.40
C SER A 64 -3.82 1.39 1.61
N GLN A 65 -2.75 1.37 2.40
CA GLN A 65 -1.95 2.55 2.69
C GLN A 65 -1.11 2.89 1.46
N ARG A 66 -1.32 4.08 0.92
CA ARG A 66 -0.54 4.62 -0.20
C ARG A 66 0.74 5.25 0.35
N LEU A 67 1.86 4.59 0.13
CA LEU A 67 3.18 5.11 0.45
C LEU A 67 3.78 5.73 -0.81
N VAL A 68 4.53 6.81 -0.64
CA VAL A 68 5.22 7.49 -1.73
C VAL A 68 6.67 7.00 -1.75
N PRO A 69 7.15 6.38 -2.85
CA PRO A 69 8.57 6.07 -3.03
C PRO A 69 9.46 7.25 -2.63
N GLY A 70 10.43 6.98 -1.77
CA GLY A 70 11.32 7.96 -1.21
C GLY A 70 10.91 8.57 0.13
N ALA A 71 9.69 8.34 0.63
CA ALA A 71 9.26 8.82 1.95
C ALA A 71 10.02 8.10 3.08
N TRP A 72 10.32 8.83 4.16
CA TRP A 72 10.85 8.24 5.39
C TRP A 72 9.71 7.69 6.23
N ILE A 73 9.75 6.38 6.49
CA ILE A 73 8.70 5.67 7.20
C ILE A 73 9.28 4.87 8.36
N GLN A 74 8.51 4.78 9.44
CA GLN A 74 8.73 3.89 10.56
C GLN A 74 7.78 2.70 10.43
N VAL A 75 8.37 1.51 10.45
CA VAL A 75 7.67 0.23 10.35
C VAL A 75 7.79 -0.47 11.68
N THR A 76 6.66 -0.84 12.28
CA THR A 76 6.66 -1.70 13.46
C THR A 76 5.91 -3.00 13.18
N GLY A 77 6.35 -4.08 13.82
CA GLY A 77 5.65 -5.35 13.69
C GLY A 77 6.41 -6.51 14.31
N THR A 78 6.20 -7.69 13.75
CA THR A 78 6.71 -8.95 14.30
C THR A 78 7.73 -9.60 13.37
N CYS A 79 8.88 -9.94 13.96
CA CYS A 79 9.93 -10.73 13.36
C CYS A 79 9.69 -12.19 13.76
N GLN A 80 9.61 -13.08 12.79
CA GLN A 80 9.51 -14.51 13.03
C GLN A 80 10.78 -15.19 12.54
N VAL A 81 11.50 -15.84 13.44
CA VAL A 81 12.65 -16.66 13.08
C VAL A 81 12.20 -18.10 13.00
N ASN A 82 12.40 -18.74 11.85
CA ASN A 82 12.18 -20.17 11.71
C ASN A 82 13.34 -20.92 12.39
N PRO A 83 13.11 -21.68 13.47
CA PRO A 83 14.18 -22.32 14.22
C PRO A 83 14.90 -23.41 13.41
N MET A 84 14.24 -24.00 12.41
CA MET A 84 14.83 -25.07 11.59
C MET A 84 15.72 -24.56 10.45
N THR A 85 15.40 -23.39 9.88
CA THR A 85 16.11 -22.86 8.70
C THR A 85 16.90 -21.59 8.98
N GLY A 86 16.74 -21.01 10.17
CA GLY A 86 17.27 -19.68 10.51
C GLY A 86 16.63 -18.53 9.72
N GLN A 87 15.63 -18.82 8.87
CA GLN A 87 15.05 -17.83 7.98
C GLN A 87 14.24 -16.81 8.78
N VAL A 88 14.57 -15.53 8.59
CA VAL A 88 13.90 -14.40 9.23
C VAL A 88 12.77 -13.89 8.35
N LYS A 89 11.57 -13.76 8.93
CA LYS A 89 10.39 -13.23 8.26
C LYS A 89 9.87 -12.01 9.00
N LEU A 90 9.96 -10.86 8.35
CA LEU A 90 9.46 -9.59 8.90
C LEU A 90 8.01 -9.37 8.45
N LYS A 91 7.13 -9.10 9.40
CA LYS A 91 5.73 -8.74 9.14
C LYS A 91 5.44 -7.38 9.77
N ALA A 92 5.08 -6.40 8.95
CA ALA A 92 4.63 -5.10 9.39
C ALA A 92 3.20 -5.16 9.93
N GLU A 93 2.97 -4.53 11.07
CA GLU A 93 1.68 -4.38 11.73
C GLU A 93 1.21 -2.94 11.71
N SER A 94 2.13 -1.99 11.86
CA SER A 94 1.86 -0.55 11.66
C SER A 94 2.93 0.11 10.79
N LEU A 95 2.51 1.20 10.12
CA LEU A 95 3.35 2.05 9.29
C LEU A 95 3.04 3.51 9.60
N THR A 96 4.05 4.25 10.04
CA THR A 96 3.97 5.68 10.29
C THR A 96 4.87 6.41 9.33
N ILE A 97 4.36 7.44 8.65
CA ILE A 97 5.19 8.31 7.81
C ILE A 97 5.81 9.34 8.74
N VAL A 98 7.14 9.33 8.86
CA VAL A 98 7.90 10.25 9.72
C VAL A 98 8.20 11.52 8.96
N GLU A 99 8.63 11.39 7.71
CA GLU A 99 8.91 12.51 6.84
C GLU A 99 8.47 12.14 5.42
N SER A 100 7.46 12.85 4.93
CA SER A 100 7.13 12.75 3.52
C SER A 100 8.03 13.73 2.79
N LEU A 101 8.87 13.22 1.88
CA LEU A 101 9.46 14.03 0.81
C LEU A 101 8.29 14.48 -0.06
N THR A 102 7.64 15.52 0.43
CA THR A 102 6.65 16.26 -0.33
C THR A 102 7.51 16.95 -1.38
N VAL A 103 7.59 16.39 -2.58
CA VAL A 103 7.72 17.26 -3.75
C VAL A 103 6.62 18.29 -3.53
N PRO A 104 6.92 19.60 -3.41
CA PRO A 104 5.89 20.58 -3.14
C PRO A 104 4.89 20.47 -4.29
N ARG A 105 3.79 19.76 -4.06
CA ARG A 105 2.55 20.13 -4.69
C ARG A 105 2.34 21.54 -4.17
N PRO A 106 2.19 22.57 -5.01
CA PRO A 106 1.77 23.87 -4.51
C PRO A 106 0.40 23.65 -3.86
N LEU A 107 0.39 23.49 -2.54
CA LEU A 107 -0.76 23.83 -1.73
C LEU A 107 -0.69 25.35 -1.63
N THR A 108 -1.36 26.01 -2.57
CA THR A 108 -1.73 27.41 -2.39
C THR A 108 -2.77 27.47 -1.28
N LEU A 109 -2.30 27.33 -0.03
CA LEU A 109 -3.02 27.87 1.13
C LEU A 109 -2.66 29.36 1.16
N ALA A 110 -3.39 30.15 0.38
CA ALA A 110 -3.30 31.59 0.49
C ALA A 110 -3.78 32.02 1.89
N PRO A 111 -3.07 32.95 2.55
CA PRO A 111 -3.53 33.51 3.83
C PRO A 111 -4.78 34.35 3.59
N VAL A 112 -5.75 34.23 4.50
CA VAL A 112 -6.81 35.24 4.64
C VAL A 112 -6.16 36.52 5.14
N VAL A 113 -5.93 37.47 4.24
CA VAL A 113 -5.77 38.89 4.58
C VAL A 113 -6.52 39.71 3.53
N ALA A 114 -7.36 40.61 4.02
CA ALA A 114 -8.29 41.39 3.24
C ALA A 114 -7.62 42.40 2.28
N SER A 115 -8.31 42.62 1.14
CA SER A 115 -8.27 43.77 0.21
C SER A 115 -7.07 43.92 -0.75
N PRO A 116 -7.23 44.63 -1.91
CA PRO A 116 -8.42 45.24 -2.51
C PRO A 116 -8.75 44.69 -3.92
N ALA A 117 -9.94 45.06 -4.41
CA ALA A 117 -10.54 44.69 -5.69
C ALA A 117 -9.57 44.69 -6.89
N THR A 118 -9.57 43.62 -7.68
CA THR A 118 -9.08 43.64 -9.06
C THR A 118 -9.97 42.72 -9.92
N ALA A 119 -10.30 43.24 -11.10
CA ALA A 119 -11.43 42.89 -11.95
C ALA A 119 -11.51 41.41 -12.42
N PRO A 120 -12.71 40.92 -12.78
CA PRO A 120 -12.91 39.53 -13.22
C PRO A 120 -12.33 39.32 -14.62
N GLN A 121 -11.44 38.34 -14.77
CA GLN A 121 -11.10 37.78 -16.09
C GLN A 121 -12.08 36.66 -16.48
N PRO A 122 -12.52 36.58 -17.75
CA PRO A 122 -13.49 35.59 -18.18
C PRO A 122 -12.89 34.18 -18.17
N ALA A 123 -13.50 33.29 -17.40
CA ALA A 123 -13.16 31.87 -17.32
C ALA A 123 -13.42 31.19 -18.68
N LYS A 124 -12.44 30.43 -19.16
CA LYS A 124 -12.58 29.60 -20.36
C LYS A 124 -13.55 28.45 -20.06
N PRO A 125 -14.49 28.11 -20.96
CA PRO A 125 -15.40 26.99 -20.75
C PRO A 125 -14.63 25.67 -20.82
N GLU A 126 -14.53 24.98 -19.69
CA GLU A 126 -13.97 23.63 -19.61
C GLU A 126 -15.01 22.63 -20.15
N THR A 127 -14.63 21.85 -21.17
CA THR A 127 -15.55 20.95 -21.88
C THR A 127 -15.49 19.55 -21.30
N ILE A 128 -16.59 19.10 -20.70
CA ILE A 128 -16.72 17.74 -20.15
C ILE A 128 -17.20 16.81 -21.25
N LEU A 129 -16.41 15.78 -21.56
CA LEU A 129 -16.79 14.73 -22.50
C LEU A 129 -17.53 13.60 -21.77
N VAL A 130 -18.81 13.44 -22.09
CA VAL A 130 -19.68 12.39 -21.53
C VAL A 130 -19.85 11.27 -22.55
N CYS A 131 -19.64 10.02 -22.13
CA CYS A 131 -19.87 8.86 -22.98
C CYS A 131 -21.37 8.63 -23.15
N GLN A 132 -21.90 8.86 -24.35
CA GLN A 132 -23.34 8.79 -24.63
C GLN A 132 -23.87 7.39 -24.94
N LYS A 133 -22.99 6.38 -25.06
CA LYS A 133 -23.33 5.04 -25.58
C LYS A 133 -23.01 3.87 -24.64
N SER A 134 -22.28 4.09 -23.55
CA SER A 134 -22.01 3.07 -22.53
C SER A 134 -23.04 3.11 -21.41
N ASP A 135 -23.12 2.05 -20.61
CA ASP A 135 -24.04 1.98 -19.46
C ASP A 135 -23.78 3.08 -18.41
N CYS A 136 -22.62 3.77 -18.48
CA CYS A 136 -22.34 5.01 -17.74
C CYS A 136 -23.42 6.09 -17.96
N CYS A 137 -23.99 6.18 -19.17
CA CYS A 137 -25.05 7.12 -19.47
C CYS A 137 -26.38 6.74 -18.79
N LYS A 138 -26.64 5.44 -18.61
CA LYS A 138 -27.85 4.94 -17.94
C LYS A 138 -27.79 5.09 -16.42
N LEU A 139 -26.59 5.02 -15.85
CA LEU A 139 -26.35 5.00 -14.40
C LEU A 139 -26.15 6.38 -13.76
N GLY A 140 -26.01 7.46 -14.52
CA GLY A 140 -25.89 8.80 -13.90
C GLY A 140 -25.71 10.00 -14.82
N ALA A 141 -25.31 9.82 -16.09
CA ALA A 141 -24.97 10.96 -16.93
C ALA A 141 -26.18 11.67 -17.59
N LYS A 142 -27.41 11.16 -17.43
CA LYS A 142 -28.64 11.77 -17.98
C LYS A 142 -28.96 13.16 -17.40
N ALA A 143 -28.52 13.45 -16.18
CA ALA A 143 -28.76 14.74 -15.54
C ALA A 143 -27.86 15.88 -16.09
N ILE A 144 -26.82 15.53 -16.86
CA ILE A 144 -25.74 16.45 -17.26
C ILE A 144 -25.67 16.61 -18.79
N ALA A 145 -26.23 15.66 -19.57
CA ALA A 145 -26.14 15.68 -21.02
C ALA A 145 -27.26 16.53 -21.67
N PRO A 146 -26.94 17.56 -22.47
CA PRO A 146 -27.94 18.22 -23.31
C PRO A 146 -28.35 17.31 -24.49
N PRO A 147 -29.58 17.45 -25.03
CA PRO A 147 -30.07 16.64 -26.15
C PRO A 147 -29.31 17.01 -27.43
N SER A 148 -28.18 16.35 -27.70
CA SER A 148 -27.39 16.61 -28.91
C SER A 148 -27.74 15.61 -30.02
N LYS A 149 -28.43 16.13 -31.04
CA LYS A 149 -28.67 15.47 -32.34
C LYS A 149 -27.44 15.62 -33.23
N LEU A 150 -26.39 14.79 -33.11
CA LEU A 150 -25.37 14.70 -34.17
C LEU A 150 -24.78 13.27 -34.29
N PRO A 151 -24.47 12.82 -35.52
CA PRO A 151 -24.06 11.45 -35.78
C PRO A 151 -22.64 11.16 -35.29
N PHE A 152 -22.52 10.04 -34.56
CA PHE A 152 -21.30 9.47 -34.00
C PHE A 152 -20.39 8.95 -35.12
N LYS A 153 -19.16 9.47 -35.27
CA LYS A 153 -18.10 8.81 -36.05
C LYS A 153 -17.26 7.95 -35.11
N ASN A 154 -17.41 6.63 -35.22
CA ASN A 154 -16.51 5.68 -34.57
C ASN A 154 -15.16 5.72 -35.29
N ARG A 155 -14.08 5.94 -34.54
CA ARG A 155 -12.72 5.71 -35.03
C ARG A 155 -12.38 4.25 -34.71
N ALA A 156 -12.27 3.44 -35.77
CA ALA A 156 -11.63 2.12 -35.74
C ALA A 156 -10.10 2.28 -35.68
#